data_AF-A0A2W4NQ35-F1
#
_entry.id   AF-A0A2W4NQ35-F1
#
_cell.length_a   1.000
_cell.length_b   1.000
_cell.length_c   1.000
_cell.angle_alpha   90.00
_cell.angle_beta   90.00
_cell.angle_gamma   90.00
#
_symmetry.space_group_name_H-M   'P 1'
#
loop_
_entity.id
_entity.type
_entity.pdbx_description
1 polymer ?
#
loop_
_entity_poly.entity_id
_entity_poly.type
_entity_poly.pdbx_seq_one_letter_code
_entity_poly.pdbx_strand_id
1 'polypeptide(L)'
;MLGMLPESELVARLRERAPFRNEEEARGALRATLAVLGEQLHEDERRLVAEELPRELGGLLVRQRRKPAATVEAFAERVAEREDCAPGRAIEHAEIACSVLRDVLSKSTLDRLLGEIPNLTALFERREEPESVPPPASSNVRHPTDLAEGRPGAERSLAGTDSPPAHRHSVARSNDPHASTRLSSAPGLRQEQKGETLASGRPGSRRPIADEH
;
A
#
# COMPACT_ATOMS: atom_id res chain seq x y z
N MET A 1 -18.43 26.86 23.12
CA MET A 1 -18.21 25.41 23.25
C MET A 1 -18.22 24.84 21.84
N LEU A 2 -17.06 24.59 21.24
CA LEU A 2 -17.03 23.67 20.09
C LEU A 2 -17.46 22.32 20.65
N GLY A 3 -18.65 21.86 20.25
CA GLY A 3 -19.13 20.54 20.63
C GLY A 3 -18.14 19.51 20.11
N MET A 4 -17.74 18.57 20.97
CA MET A 4 -16.95 17.41 20.62
C MET A 4 -17.56 16.72 19.39
N LEU A 5 -16.79 16.62 18.30
CA LEU A 5 -17.30 16.07 17.04
C LEU A 5 -17.55 14.56 17.20
N PRO A 6 -18.71 14.04 16.77
CA PRO A 6 -18.97 12.61 16.84
C PRO A 6 -18.07 11.84 15.87
N GLU A 7 -17.89 10.53 16.12
CA GLU A 7 -17.11 9.67 15.23
C GLU A 7 -17.60 9.70 13.78
N SER A 8 -18.92 9.77 13.55
CA SER A 8 -19.49 9.84 12.20
C SER A 8 -19.06 11.10 11.42
N GLU A 9 -18.91 12.23 12.11
CA GLU A 9 -18.45 13.49 11.52
C GLU A 9 -16.95 13.43 11.19
N LEU A 10 -16.15 12.80 12.06
CA LEU A 10 -14.74 12.56 11.75
C LEU A 10 -14.58 11.63 10.54
N VAL A 11 -15.36 10.56 10.49
CA VAL A 11 -15.39 9.63 9.34
C VAL A 11 -15.82 10.34 8.05
N ALA A 12 -16.80 11.25 8.12
CA ALA A 12 -17.19 12.08 6.98
C ALA A 12 -16.02 12.94 6.49
N ARG A 13 -15.29 13.61 7.39
CA ARG A 13 -14.10 14.42 7.06
C ARG A 13 -12.95 13.60 6.47
N LEU A 14 -12.78 12.34 6.88
CA LEU A 14 -11.82 11.44 6.23
C LEU A 14 -12.21 11.22 4.77
N ARG A 15 -13.49 10.90 4.53
CA ARG A 15 -14.02 10.63 3.19
C ARG A 15 -14.05 11.84 2.26
N GLU A 16 -14.06 13.05 2.81
CA GLU A 16 -13.89 14.29 2.03
C GLU A 16 -12.46 14.48 1.51
N ARG A 17 -11.46 13.91 2.18
CA ARG A 17 -10.03 14.09 1.85
C ARG A 17 -9.47 13.01 0.94
N ALA A 18 -10.10 11.84 0.94
CA ALA A 18 -9.64 10.73 0.12
C ALA A 18 -10.78 9.77 -0.24
N PRO A 19 -10.66 9.08 -1.39
CA PRO A 19 -11.63 8.10 -1.80
C PRO A 19 -11.50 6.80 -0.97
N PHE A 20 -12.35 6.67 0.05
CA PHE A 20 -12.63 5.38 0.69
C PHE A 20 -13.75 4.65 -0.07
N ARG A 21 -13.66 3.32 -0.16
CA ARG A 21 -14.65 2.42 -0.77
C ARG A 21 -16.01 2.54 -0.10
N ASN A 22 -16.02 2.68 1.24
CA ASN A 22 -17.24 2.82 2.03
C ASN A 22 -16.94 3.48 3.38
N GLU A 23 -18.00 3.71 4.18
CA GLU A 23 -17.88 4.32 5.51
C GLU A 23 -17.17 3.41 6.51
N GLU A 24 -17.30 2.09 6.39
CA GLU A 24 -16.66 1.12 7.30
C GLU A 24 -15.14 1.13 7.13
N GLU A 25 -14.63 1.27 5.91
CA GLU A 25 -13.20 1.38 5.62
C GLU A 25 -12.63 2.68 6.23
N ALA A 26 -13.30 3.82 6.03
CA ALA A 26 -12.89 5.08 6.65
C ALA A 26 -12.92 5.03 8.19
N ARG A 27 -13.93 4.36 8.76
CA ARG A 27 -14.00 4.11 10.20
C ARG A 27 -12.88 3.19 10.67
N GLY A 28 -12.61 2.13 9.93
CA GLY A 28 -11.53 1.18 10.19
C GLY A 28 -10.17 1.86 10.22
N ALA A 29 -9.87 2.66 9.19
CA ALA A 29 -8.68 3.51 9.10
C ALA A 29 -8.53 4.41 10.32
N LEU A 30 -9.55 5.22 10.65
CA LEU A 30 -9.51 6.13 11.81
C LEU A 30 -9.22 5.39 13.12
N ARG A 31 -9.93 4.28 13.38
CA ARG A 31 -9.77 3.51 14.61
C ARG A 31 -8.42 2.80 14.68
N ALA A 32 -7.95 2.24 13.57
CA ALA A 32 -6.65 1.59 13.48
C ALA A 32 -5.53 2.60 13.75
N THR A 33 -5.55 3.76 13.09
CA THR A 33 -4.57 4.84 13.30
C THR A 33 -4.57 5.32 14.74
N LEU A 34 -5.74 5.59 15.35
CA LEU A 34 -5.82 6.02 16.76
C LEU A 34 -5.25 4.96 17.72
N ALA A 35 -5.50 3.69 17.46
CA ALA A 35 -4.95 2.63 18.29
C ALA A 35 -3.43 2.52 18.16
N VAL A 36 -2.86 2.64 16.95
CA VAL A 36 -1.39 2.64 16.79
C VAL A 36 -0.77 3.91 17.36
N LEU A 37 -1.44 5.05 17.24
CA LEU A 37 -1.03 6.33 17.82
C LEU A 37 -0.96 6.25 19.35
N GLY A 38 -1.92 5.57 19.99
CA GLY A 38 -1.91 5.34 21.44
C GLY A 38 -0.72 4.52 21.92
N GLU A 39 -0.17 3.63 21.08
CA GLU A 39 1.07 2.91 21.38
C GLU A 39 2.31 3.82 21.38
N GLN A 40 2.27 4.95 20.68
CA GLN A 40 3.41 5.86 20.58
C GLN A 40 3.56 6.73 21.84
N LEU A 41 2.41 7.13 22.41
CA LEU A 41 2.33 8.16 23.43
C LEU A 41 2.59 7.61 24.85
N HIS A 42 3.04 8.49 25.75
CA HIS A 42 2.99 8.23 27.18
C HIS A 42 1.55 8.37 27.69
N GLU A 43 1.31 7.97 28.95
CA GLU A 43 -0.04 7.94 29.54
C GLU A 43 -0.70 9.31 29.60
N ASP A 44 0.08 10.34 29.95
CA ASP A 44 -0.42 11.70 30.08
C ASP A 44 -0.86 12.26 28.72
N GLU A 45 -0.07 12.06 27.66
CA GLU A 45 -0.42 12.51 26.32
C GLU A 45 -1.57 11.70 25.73
N ARG A 46 -1.67 10.40 26.01
CA ARG A 46 -2.87 9.62 25.64
C ARG A 46 -4.14 10.21 26.23
N ARG A 47 -4.12 10.58 27.52
CA ARG A 47 -5.28 11.17 28.21
C ARG A 47 -5.62 12.53 27.66
N LEU A 48 -4.62 13.37 27.49
CA LEU A 48 -4.77 14.73 26.98
C LEU A 48 -5.37 14.74 25.56
N VAL A 49 -4.91 13.85 24.67
CA VAL A 49 -5.52 13.71 23.33
C VAL A 49 -6.93 13.12 23.41
N ALA A 50 -7.16 12.16 24.31
CA ALA A 50 -8.47 11.52 24.47
C ALA A 50 -9.55 12.47 25.01
N GLU A 51 -9.19 13.51 25.76
CA GLU A 51 -10.12 14.52 26.28
C GLU A 51 -10.76 15.39 25.17
N GLU A 52 -10.09 15.52 24.03
CA GLU A 52 -10.57 16.29 22.88
C GLU A 52 -11.29 15.44 21.83
N LEU A 53 -11.38 14.11 22.05
CA LEU A 53 -12.03 13.17 21.16
C LEU A 53 -13.33 12.63 21.77
N PRO A 54 -14.31 12.21 20.95
CA PRO A 54 -15.45 11.45 21.42
C PRO A 54 -14.99 10.22 22.21
N ARG A 55 -15.73 9.89 23.28
CA ARG A 55 -15.35 8.93 24.32
C ARG A 55 -14.93 7.57 23.76
N GLU A 56 -15.61 7.13 22.71
CA GLU A 56 -15.36 5.87 22.01
C GLU A 56 -13.96 5.86 21.38
N LEU A 57 -13.57 6.97 20.73
CA LEU A 57 -12.28 7.14 20.07
C LEU A 57 -11.16 7.43 21.07
N GLY A 58 -11.40 8.29 22.07
CA GLY A 58 -10.46 8.52 23.16
C GLY A 58 -10.12 7.23 23.92
N GLY A 59 -11.11 6.35 24.09
CA GLY A 59 -10.92 5.02 24.66
C GLY A 59 -9.96 4.13 23.86
N LEU A 60 -9.84 4.31 22.55
CA LEU A 60 -8.90 3.55 21.72
C LEU A 60 -7.45 3.93 21.99
N LEU A 61 -7.18 5.19 22.32
CA LEU A 61 -5.85 5.65 22.71
C LEU A 61 -5.48 5.08 24.08
N VAL A 62 -6.31 5.36 25.09
CA VAL A 62 -6.02 5.09 26.51
C VAL A 62 -5.79 3.60 26.81
N ARG A 63 -6.42 2.70 26.05
CA ARG A 63 -6.29 1.24 26.24
C ARG A 63 -4.95 0.66 25.78
N GLN A 64 -4.14 1.43 25.04
CA GLN A 64 -2.93 0.90 24.43
C GLN A 64 -1.76 0.88 25.41
N ARG A 65 -0.94 -0.16 25.29
CA ARG A 65 0.36 -0.21 25.94
C ARG A 65 1.38 0.51 25.06
N ARG A 66 2.27 1.27 25.70
CA ARG A 66 3.31 2.00 24.99
C ARG A 66 4.26 1.01 24.30
N LYS A 67 4.34 1.12 22.98
CA LYS A 67 5.21 0.39 22.07
C LYS A 67 5.51 1.33 20.90
N PRO A 68 6.48 2.25 21.01
CA PRO A 68 6.72 3.20 19.93
C PRO A 68 7.22 2.48 18.66
N ALA A 69 6.89 3.04 17.50
CA ALA A 69 7.45 2.72 16.20
C ALA A 69 8.61 3.67 15.93
N ALA A 70 9.68 3.17 15.32
CA ALA A 70 10.87 3.98 15.01
C ALA A 70 10.67 4.85 13.76
N THR A 71 9.83 4.41 12.82
CA THR A 71 9.62 5.07 11.52
C THR A 71 8.14 5.11 11.14
N VAL A 72 7.82 5.91 10.11
CA VAL A 72 6.47 6.00 9.52
C VAL A 72 6.05 4.66 8.91
N GLU A 73 6.97 3.94 8.28
CA GLU A 73 6.71 2.62 7.70
C GLU A 73 6.34 1.61 8.78
N ALA A 74 7.11 1.57 9.89
CA ALA A 74 6.82 0.69 11.01
C ALA A 74 5.50 1.05 11.74
N PHE A 75 5.10 2.32 11.68
CA PHE A 75 3.78 2.76 12.14
C PHE A 75 2.69 2.24 11.20
N ALA A 76 2.86 2.43 9.90
CA ALA A 76 1.89 2.02 8.89
C ALA A 76 1.74 0.50 8.78
N GLU A 77 2.79 -0.28 9.00
CA GLU A 77 2.71 -1.75 9.08
C GLU A 77 1.74 -2.19 10.18
N ARG A 78 1.77 -1.55 11.35
CA ARG A 78 0.84 -1.86 12.44
C ARG A 78 -0.57 -1.38 12.16
N VAL A 79 -0.73 -0.28 11.42
CA VAL A 79 -2.04 0.17 10.95
C VAL A 79 -2.60 -0.85 9.96
N ALA A 80 -1.79 -1.31 9.02
CA ALA A 80 -2.15 -2.34 8.04
C ALA A 80 -2.60 -3.65 8.71
N GLU A 81 -1.86 -4.10 9.72
CA GLU A 81 -2.23 -5.28 10.52
C GLU A 81 -3.58 -5.12 11.23
N ARG A 82 -3.88 -3.93 11.74
CA ARG A 82 -5.14 -3.65 12.47
C ARG A 82 -6.33 -3.41 11.56
N GLU A 83 -6.10 -2.84 10.39
CA GLU A 83 -7.12 -2.54 9.38
C GLU A 83 -7.37 -3.71 8.42
N ASP A 84 -6.49 -4.72 8.40
CA ASP A 84 -6.46 -5.82 7.43
C ASP A 84 -6.34 -5.29 5.98
N CYS A 85 -5.33 -4.45 5.74
CA CYS A 85 -5.11 -3.81 4.45
C CYS A 85 -3.64 -3.87 4.00
N ALA A 86 -3.36 -3.45 2.76
CA ALA A 86 -2.00 -3.41 2.24
C ALA A 86 -1.19 -2.25 2.87
N PRO A 87 0.12 -2.42 3.16
CA PRO A 87 0.93 -1.38 3.81
C PRO A 87 0.91 -0.01 3.11
N GLY A 88 0.93 0.01 1.77
CA GLY A 88 0.86 1.27 1.02
C GLY A 88 -0.43 2.05 1.26
N ARG A 89 -1.57 1.36 1.41
CA ARG A 89 -2.83 2.00 1.77
C ARG A 89 -2.88 2.43 3.23
N ALA A 90 -2.28 1.65 4.12
CA ALA A 90 -2.20 2.02 5.52
C ALA A 90 -1.41 3.32 5.75
N ILE A 91 -0.35 3.57 4.96
CA ILE A 91 0.37 4.86 4.99
C ILE A 91 -0.58 6.00 4.61
N GLU A 92 -1.27 5.89 3.48
CA GLU A 92 -2.22 6.91 3.02
C GLU A 92 -3.33 7.16 4.06
N HIS A 93 -3.95 6.08 4.55
CA HIS A 93 -4.99 6.14 5.58
C HIS A 93 -4.50 6.81 6.87
N ALA A 94 -3.27 6.50 7.31
CA ALA A 94 -2.66 7.13 8.47
C ALA A 94 -2.43 8.63 8.26
N GLU A 95 -1.90 9.05 7.11
CA GLU A 95 -1.71 10.47 6.76
C GLU A 95 -3.04 11.23 6.79
N ILE A 96 -4.09 10.67 6.17
CA ILE A 96 -5.41 11.28 6.12
C ILE A 96 -6.00 11.42 7.52
N ALA A 97 -5.96 10.34 8.32
CA ALA A 97 -6.48 10.34 9.68
C ALA A 97 -5.71 11.34 10.57
N CYS A 98 -4.38 11.35 10.52
CA CYS A 98 -3.54 12.31 11.27
C CYS A 98 -3.81 13.75 10.83
N SER A 99 -4.03 14.01 9.53
CA SER A 99 -4.46 15.33 9.07
C SER A 99 -5.83 15.74 9.61
N VAL A 100 -6.78 14.82 9.78
CA VAL A 100 -8.09 15.12 10.38
C VAL A 100 -7.93 15.42 11.86
N LEU A 101 -7.13 14.64 12.57
CA LEU A 101 -6.83 14.88 13.98
C LEU A 101 -6.19 16.26 14.18
N ARG A 102 -5.26 16.67 13.32
CA ARG A 102 -4.65 18.01 13.38
C ARG A 102 -5.68 19.14 13.37
N ASP A 103 -6.75 18.99 12.58
CA ASP A 103 -7.76 20.05 12.43
C ASP A 103 -8.80 20.07 13.56
N VAL A 104 -8.85 19.00 14.36
CA VAL A 104 -9.82 18.83 15.45
C VAL A 104 -9.18 19.10 16.81
N LEU A 105 -7.89 18.75 16.96
CA LEU A 105 -7.14 18.97 18.19
C LEU A 105 -6.82 20.46 18.37
N SER A 106 -6.84 20.92 19.62
CA SER A 106 -6.35 22.23 20.00
C SER A 106 -4.86 22.34 19.72
N LYS A 107 -4.39 23.56 19.47
CA LYS A 107 -2.97 23.82 19.17
C LYS A 107 -2.05 23.31 20.28
N SER A 108 -2.40 23.53 21.55
CA SER A 108 -1.61 23.06 22.69
C SER A 108 -1.52 21.53 22.75
N THR A 109 -2.62 20.85 22.42
CA THR A 109 -2.67 19.38 22.43
C THR A 109 -1.87 18.81 21.27
N LEU A 110 -2.00 19.41 20.09
CA LEU A 110 -1.22 19.04 18.92
C LEU A 110 0.29 19.26 19.15
N ASP A 111 0.70 20.42 19.69
CA ASP A 111 2.11 20.72 19.95
C ASP A 111 2.74 19.71 20.90
N ARG A 112 2.01 19.32 21.95
CA ARG A 112 2.45 18.31 22.91
C ARG A 112 2.52 16.90 22.30
N LEU A 113 1.51 16.54 21.50
CA LEU A 113 1.49 15.28 20.75
C LEU A 113 2.73 15.19 19.84
N LEU A 114 2.99 16.21 19.02
CA LEU A 114 4.11 16.21 18.08
C LEU A 114 5.47 16.21 18.78
N GLY A 115 5.56 16.81 19.97
CA GLY A 115 6.75 16.74 20.82
C GLY A 115 7.09 15.33 21.29
N GLU A 116 6.08 14.48 21.53
CA GLU A 116 6.28 13.08 21.94
C GLU A 116 6.64 12.13 20.79
N ILE A 117 6.24 12.45 19.57
CA ILE A 117 6.44 11.59 18.38
C ILE A 117 7.16 12.34 17.24
N PRO A 118 8.39 12.83 17.47
CA PRO A 118 9.12 13.64 16.49
C PRO A 118 9.42 12.88 15.19
N ASN A 119 9.47 11.55 15.23
CA ASN A 119 9.72 10.69 14.08
C ASN A 119 8.48 10.46 13.20
N LEU A 120 7.29 10.89 13.64
CA LEU A 120 6.01 10.69 12.95
C LEU A 120 5.33 12.02 12.58
N THR A 121 5.99 13.15 12.80
CA THR A 121 5.43 14.49 12.52
C THR A 121 5.00 14.66 11.07
N ALA A 122 5.70 14.03 10.13
CA ALA A 122 5.35 14.04 8.71
C ALA A 122 3.91 13.54 8.42
N LEU A 123 3.36 12.63 9.24
CA LEU A 123 1.97 12.18 9.10
C LEU A 123 0.94 13.28 9.38
N PHE A 124 1.34 14.30 10.14
CA PHE A 124 0.51 15.46 10.48
C PHE A 124 0.74 16.63 9.56
N GLU A 125 1.71 16.57 8.65
CA GLU A 125 1.90 17.60 7.64
C GLU A 125 0.76 17.51 6.63
N ARG A 126 0.31 18.67 6.14
CA ARG A 126 -0.70 18.65 5.08
C ARG A 126 0.06 18.11 3.88
N ARG A 127 -0.38 16.97 3.34
CA ARG A 127 0.01 16.57 2.00
C ARG A 127 -0.44 17.70 1.08
N GLU A 128 0.48 18.60 0.76
CA GLU A 128 0.37 19.38 -0.46
C GLU A 128 0.40 18.31 -1.54
N GLU A 129 -0.77 17.97 -2.06
CA GLU A 129 -0.81 17.36 -3.38
C GLU A 129 0.08 18.27 -4.23
N PRO A 130 1.19 17.76 -4.81
CA PRO A 130 1.93 18.57 -5.74
C PRO A 130 0.88 19.01 -6.76
N GLU A 131 0.61 20.33 -6.77
CA GLU A 131 -0.27 21.01 -7.72
C GLU A 131 -0.11 20.26 -9.02
N SER A 132 -1.15 19.56 -9.48
CA SER A 132 -1.01 18.54 -10.52
C SER A 132 -0.17 19.18 -11.61
N VAL A 133 1.10 18.81 -11.72
CA VAL A 133 1.95 19.43 -12.73
C VAL A 133 1.23 19.02 -14.00
N PRO A 134 0.66 19.98 -14.77
CA PRO A 134 -0.04 19.60 -15.98
C PRO A 134 0.94 18.70 -16.71
N PRO A 135 0.54 17.48 -17.12
CA PRO A 135 1.45 16.55 -17.77
C PRO A 135 2.20 17.37 -18.81
N PRO A 136 3.55 17.35 -18.81
CA PRO A 136 4.35 18.30 -19.59
C PRO A 136 3.70 18.34 -20.95
N ALA A 137 3.11 19.51 -21.28
CA ALA A 137 2.23 19.63 -22.42
C ALA A 137 2.98 18.95 -23.54
N SER A 138 2.47 17.79 -24.00
CA SER A 138 3.18 17.03 -25.02
C SER A 138 3.26 18.02 -26.15
N SER A 139 4.47 18.54 -26.34
CA SER A 139 4.76 19.53 -27.36
C SER A 139 4.59 18.74 -28.63
N ASN A 140 3.34 18.72 -29.11
CA ASN A 140 3.06 18.59 -30.51
C ASN A 140 3.77 19.80 -31.11
N VAL A 141 5.05 19.61 -31.42
CA VAL A 141 5.79 20.45 -32.36
C VAL A 141 4.99 20.31 -33.64
N ARG A 142 3.98 21.17 -33.78
CA ARG A 142 3.37 21.45 -35.07
C ARG A 142 4.49 22.04 -35.88
N HIS A 143 5.19 21.17 -36.62
CA HIS A 143 5.97 21.62 -37.75
C HIS A 143 5.00 22.43 -38.62
N PRO A 144 5.30 23.70 -38.95
CA PRO A 144 4.55 24.37 -39.98
C PRO A 144 4.81 23.62 -41.28
N THR A 145 3.89 22.73 -41.67
CA THR A 145 3.80 22.26 -43.05
C THR A 145 3.23 23.42 -43.85
N ASP A 146 4.11 24.35 -44.20
CA ASP A 146 3.88 25.30 -45.26
C ASP A 146 3.89 24.50 -46.57
N LEU A 147 2.70 24.10 -47.03
CA LEU A 147 2.48 23.35 -48.28
C LEU A 147 2.10 24.29 -49.43
N ALA A 148 2.45 25.57 -49.36
CA ALA A 148 2.03 26.57 -50.35
C ALA A 148 3.15 27.10 -51.25
N GLU A 149 4.42 26.71 -51.09
CA GLU A 149 5.48 27.06 -52.04
C GLU A 149 5.99 25.85 -52.80
N GLY A 150 5.34 25.58 -53.94
CA GLY A 150 5.85 24.68 -54.95
C GLY A 150 7.19 25.16 -55.49
N ARG A 151 8.23 24.32 -55.33
CA ARG A 151 9.40 24.33 -56.22
C ARG A 151 9.54 22.96 -56.88
N PRO A 152 9.45 22.87 -58.21
CA PRO A 152 9.61 21.63 -58.95
C PRO A 152 11.09 21.37 -59.18
N GLY A 153 11.50 20.10 -59.11
CA GLY A 153 12.78 19.65 -59.62
C GLY A 153 13.66 18.95 -58.60
N ALA A 154 13.46 17.64 -58.46
CA ALA A 154 14.57 16.71 -58.29
C ALA A 154 14.16 15.39 -58.91
N GLU A 155 14.56 15.22 -60.17
CA GLU A 155 14.53 13.97 -60.92
C GLU A 155 15.31 12.89 -60.16
N ARG A 156 14.63 11.97 -59.49
CA ARG A 156 15.18 10.63 -59.28
C ARG A 156 14.10 9.58 -59.17
N SER A 157 14.11 8.72 -60.18
CA SER A 157 13.21 7.59 -60.42
C SER A 157 13.20 6.59 -59.25
N LEU A 158 12.01 6.16 -58.83
CA LEU A 158 11.78 5.13 -57.81
C LEU A 158 11.91 3.71 -58.40
N ALA A 159 13.09 3.39 -58.93
CA ALA A 159 13.41 2.04 -59.37
C ALA A 159 14.90 1.75 -59.09
N GLY A 160 15.17 1.16 -57.93
CA GLY A 160 16.53 0.83 -57.49
C GLY A 160 16.65 0.87 -55.98
N THR A 161 15.97 -0.04 -55.28
CA THR A 161 16.24 -0.32 -53.87
C THR A 161 17.55 -1.11 -53.79
N ASP A 162 18.68 -0.40 -53.65
CA ASP A 162 19.89 -1.00 -53.09
C ASP A 162 19.85 -0.78 -51.58
N SER A 163 19.20 -1.71 -50.89
CA SER A 163 19.25 -1.78 -49.43
C SER A 163 20.64 -2.26 -49.01
N PRO A 164 21.31 -1.64 -48.02
CA PRO A 164 22.49 -2.24 -47.41
C PRO A 164 22.10 -3.59 -46.77
N PRO A 165 22.98 -4.62 -46.82
CA PRO A 165 22.61 -5.97 -46.42
C PRO A 165 22.25 -6.01 -44.93
N ALA A 166 20.99 -6.36 -44.69
CA ALA A 166 20.46 -6.64 -43.37
C ALA A 166 21.27 -7.75 -42.68
N HIS A 167 21.51 -7.53 -41.38
CA HIS A 167 22.04 -8.53 -40.46
C HIS A 167 21.24 -9.84 -40.58
N ARG A 168 22.00 -10.94 -40.64
CA ARG A 168 21.59 -12.24 -41.19
C ARG A 168 20.69 -13.10 -40.30
N HIS A 169 19.94 -12.54 -39.36
CA HIS A 169 19.09 -13.31 -38.44
C HIS A 169 17.75 -12.61 -38.17
N SER A 170 16.93 -12.48 -39.21
CA SER A 170 15.52 -12.12 -39.07
C SER A 170 14.69 -13.38 -38.79
N VAL A 171 13.95 -13.33 -37.68
CA VAL A 171 13.37 -14.48 -36.94
C VAL A 171 11.95 -14.86 -37.40
N ALA A 172 11.48 -14.33 -38.53
CA ALA A 172 10.07 -14.44 -38.93
C ALA A 172 9.81 -15.48 -40.03
N ARG A 173 10.43 -16.67 -39.94
CA ARG A 173 9.94 -17.92 -40.56
C ARG A 173 10.51 -19.11 -39.79
N SER A 174 9.84 -19.53 -38.73
CA SER A 174 10.03 -20.86 -38.16
C SER A 174 8.70 -21.33 -37.59
N ASN A 175 8.29 -22.54 -37.98
CA ASN A 175 7.03 -23.15 -37.54
C ASN A 175 7.11 -23.77 -36.13
N ASP A 176 8.17 -23.51 -35.37
CA ASP A 176 8.24 -23.93 -33.96
C ASP A 176 9.28 -23.10 -33.16
N PRO A 177 8.92 -21.91 -32.66
CA PRO A 177 9.83 -21.08 -31.86
C PRO A 177 9.95 -21.52 -30.39
N HIS A 178 9.32 -22.63 -29.97
CA HIS A 178 9.32 -23.09 -28.57
C HIS A 178 9.92 -24.48 -28.33
N ALA A 179 10.58 -25.08 -29.33
CA ALA A 179 11.22 -26.40 -29.17
C ALA A 179 12.29 -26.47 -28.06
N SER A 180 12.85 -25.34 -27.62
CA SER A 180 13.91 -25.25 -26.60
C SER A 180 13.44 -24.67 -25.26
N THR A 181 12.18 -24.88 -24.89
CA THR A 181 11.76 -24.79 -23.47
C THR A 181 10.97 -26.05 -23.10
N ARG A 182 11.64 -27.21 -23.21
CA ARG A 182 11.23 -28.39 -22.45
C ARG A 182 11.64 -28.18 -20.99
N LEU A 183 10.76 -27.49 -20.26
CA LEU A 183 10.68 -27.62 -18.81
C LEU A 183 10.55 -29.11 -18.47
N SER A 184 11.49 -29.61 -17.68
CA SER A 184 11.45 -30.93 -17.06
C SER A 184 10.06 -31.20 -16.50
N SER A 185 9.29 -32.03 -17.21
CA SER A 185 8.16 -32.72 -16.62
C SER A 185 8.73 -33.77 -15.68
N ALA A 186 8.44 -33.63 -14.40
CA ALA A 186 8.65 -34.66 -13.41
C ALA A 186 8.07 -36.00 -13.92
N PRO A 187 8.81 -37.12 -13.87
CA PRO A 187 8.19 -38.42 -14.09
C PRO A 187 7.38 -38.78 -12.84
N GLY A 188 6.10 -38.43 -12.88
CA GLY A 188 5.10 -39.06 -12.03
C GLY A 188 4.83 -40.49 -12.50
N LEU A 189 5.05 -41.43 -11.59
CA LEU A 189 4.22 -42.62 -11.35
C LEU A 189 3.98 -43.56 -12.55
N ARG A 190 4.82 -44.61 -12.64
CA ARG A 190 4.29 -45.94 -12.94
C ARG A 190 4.38 -46.83 -11.71
N GLN A 191 3.18 -47.07 -11.19
CA GLN A 191 2.84 -48.02 -10.16
C GLN A 191 2.94 -49.41 -10.77
N GLU A 192 4.05 -50.11 -10.53
CA GLU A 192 4.15 -51.54 -10.75
C GLU A 192 4.41 -52.23 -9.41
N GLN A 193 3.36 -52.91 -8.99
CA GLN A 193 3.31 -53.84 -7.88
C GLN A 193 4.30 -54.98 -8.11
N LYS A 194 5.09 -55.28 -7.07
CA LYS A 194 5.54 -56.60 -6.60
C LYS A 194 6.18 -56.29 -5.24
N GLY A 195 5.51 -56.53 -4.12
CA GLY A 195 5.09 -57.84 -3.65
C GLY A 195 6.20 -58.38 -2.76
N GLU A 196 5.99 -58.28 -1.44
CA GLU A 196 6.57 -59.07 -0.32
C GLU A 196 6.54 -58.21 0.96
N THR A 197 5.50 -58.34 1.80
CA THR A 197 5.54 -59.10 3.08
C THR A 197 6.80 -58.82 3.89
N LEU A 198 6.74 -58.21 5.07
CA LEU A 198 6.30 -58.88 6.30
C LEU A 198 5.88 -57.88 7.39
N ALA A 199 4.88 -58.33 8.15
CA ALA A 199 4.41 -57.76 9.38
C ALA A 199 5.48 -57.77 10.49
N SER A 200 5.57 -56.68 11.25
CA SER A 200 5.58 -56.78 12.71
C SER A 200 5.07 -55.46 13.29
N GLY A 201 3.81 -55.46 13.72
CA GLY A 201 3.37 -54.48 14.71
C GLY A 201 3.89 -54.87 16.09
N ARG A 202 4.11 -53.88 16.96
CA ARG A 202 3.49 -53.81 18.30
C ARG A 202 3.83 -52.47 19.00
N PRO A 203 3.04 -52.09 20.02
CA PRO A 203 2.66 -50.71 20.31
C PRO A 203 3.08 -50.22 21.72
N GLY A 204 2.80 -48.95 22.02
CA GLY A 204 2.88 -48.35 23.36
C GLY A 204 3.85 -47.17 23.37
N SER A 205 3.46 -45.97 23.77
CA SER A 205 2.93 -45.69 25.09
C SER A 205 1.89 -44.55 25.08
N ARG A 206 0.79 -44.81 25.79
CA ARG A 206 -0.17 -43.81 26.27
C ARG A 206 0.51 -43.02 27.39
N ARG A 207 0.49 -41.69 27.33
CA ARG A 207 0.62 -40.86 28.52
C ARG A 207 -0.58 -39.93 28.57
N PRO A 208 -1.59 -40.20 29.41
CA PRO A 208 -2.63 -39.24 29.69
C PRO A 208 -2.13 -38.19 30.67
N ILE A 209 -2.59 -36.98 30.42
CA ILE A 209 -2.53 -35.78 31.24
C ILE A 209 -3.52 -36.01 32.38
N ALA A 210 -3.08 -35.89 33.63
CA ALA A 210 -3.97 -35.80 34.77
C ALA A 210 -3.44 -34.76 35.75
N ASP A 211 -4.40 -33.98 36.21
CA ASP A 211 -4.38 -32.80 37.05
C ASP A 211 -4.47 -33.20 38.55
N GLU A 212 -4.42 -32.20 39.43
CA GLU A 212 -4.81 -32.20 40.85
C GLU A 212 -3.90 -32.85 41.93
N HIS A 213 -3.16 -32.00 42.64
CA HIS A 213 -3.41 -31.65 44.06
C HIS A 213 -2.70 -30.35 44.45
#